data_AF-A0A1J4WMZ3-F1
#
_entry.id   AF-A0A1J4WMZ3-F1
#
_cell.length_a   1.000
_cell.length_b   1.000
_cell.length_c   1.000
_cell.angle_alpha   90.00
_cell.angle_beta   90.00
_cell.angle_gamma   90.00
#
_symmetry.space_group_name_H-M   'P 1'
#
loop_
_entity.id
_entity.type
_entity.pdbx_description
1 polymer ?
#
loop_
_entity_poly.entity_id
_entity_poly.type
_entity_poly.pdbx_seq_one_letter_code
_entity_poly.pdbx_strand_id
1 'polypeptide(L)'
;MLNQNILTSSAIEDEIRIAAIEERDIDFSDKTLPGLILEKKVLEQTLNLEGATVLSGISLEEAALKKGIRAKGAKINGSFYMGSAQINGDINLTGASIKGGVNFIEAMVAGILCLDNLQLEGFLSLARAQFKKDVLLRNMNVLDSYQAGLIIKGDVYLREAVIAGNLDLSGSKIEGTLDLVQIFIGENVNLENAKIGNFLITKKAIIKGKFKLNNATYKEIIE
;
A
#
# COMPACT_ATOMS: atom_id res chain seq x y z
N MET A 1 16.06 25.24 -4.76
CA MET A 1 15.93 23.95 -5.46
C MET A 1 17.07 23.06 -4.98
N LEU A 2 16.77 22.07 -4.15
CA LEU A 2 17.80 21.14 -3.65
C LEU A 2 18.25 20.26 -4.80
N ASN A 3 19.54 20.32 -5.11
CA ASN A 3 20.22 19.48 -6.06
C ASN A 3 20.32 18.07 -5.44
N GLN A 4 19.21 17.34 -5.40
CA GLN A 4 19.23 15.94 -4.99
C GLN A 4 19.81 15.13 -6.15
N ASN A 5 21.07 14.75 -6.04
CA ASN A 5 21.71 13.84 -6.98
C ASN A 5 20.87 12.56 -7.05
N ILE A 6 20.24 12.34 -8.21
CA ILE A 6 19.49 11.13 -8.49
C ILE A 6 20.48 9.96 -8.45
N LEU A 7 20.18 8.92 -7.67
CA LEU A 7 21.01 7.73 -7.61
C LEU A 7 21.07 7.06 -8.99
N THR A 8 22.25 6.60 -9.36
CA THR A 8 22.41 5.71 -10.52
C THR A 8 21.94 4.31 -10.16
N SER A 9 21.59 3.50 -11.16
CA SER A 9 21.26 2.09 -10.94
C SER A 9 22.40 1.34 -10.24
N SER A 10 23.66 1.64 -10.59
CA SER A 10 24.84 1.07 -9.92
C SER A 10 24.89 1.44 -8.43
N ALA A 11 24.58 2.68 -8.06
CA ALA A 11 24.59 3.10 -6.66
C ALA A 11 23.46 2.42 -5.84
N ILE A 12 22.33 2.14 -6.47
CA ILE A 12 21.23 1.36 -5.86
C ILE A 12 21.67 -0.09 -5.63
N GLU A 13 22.25 -0.73 -6.65
CA GLU A 13 22.75 -2.11 -6.56
C GLU A 13 23.86 -2.24 -5.51
N ASP A 14 24.79 -1.28 -5.46
CA ASP A 14 25.86 -1.25 -4.47
C ASP A 14 25.32 -1.09 -3.05
N GLU A 15 24.36 -0.20 -2.82
CA GLU A 15 23.74 -0.05 -1.50
C GLU A 15 23.09 -1.35 -1.03
N ILE A 16 22.33 -2.02 -1.90
CA ILE A 16 21.70 -3.31 -1.57
C ILE A 16 22.75 -4.37 -1.23
N ARG A 17 23.82 -4.45 -2.04
CA ARG A 17 24.90 -5.41 -1.83
C ARG A 17 25.68 -5.13 -0.54
N ILE A 18 26.02 -3.87 -0.28
CA ILE A 18 26.80 -3.47 0.90
C ILE A 18 25.97 -3.65 2.16
N ALA A 19 24.69 -3.25 2.16
CA ALA A 19 23.79 -3.47 3.29
C ALA A 19 23.65 -4.96 3.65
N ALA A 20 23.64 -5.84 2.64
CA ALA A 20 23.64 -7.28 2.85
C ALA A 20 24.94 -7.79 3.49
N ILE A 21 26.11 -7.30 3.04
CA ILE A 21 27.43 -7.68 3.61
C ILE A 21 27.58 -7.17 5.04
N GLU A 22 27.10 -5.96 5.32
CA GLU A 22 27.22 -5.29 6.62
C GLU A 22 26.06 -5.63 7.57
N GLU A 23 25.12 -6.48 7.14
CA GLU A 23 23.94 -6.91 7.90
C GLU A 23 23.06 -5.75 8.44
N ARG A 24 23.11 -4.59 7.79
CA ARG A 24 22.32 -3.40 8.14
C ARG A 24 21.14 -3.21 7.21
N ASP A 25 20.19 -2.34 7.54
CA ASP A 25 19.07 -2.03 6.65
C ASP A 25 19.57 -1.41 5.32
N ILE A 26 18.84 -1.68 4.22
CA ILE A 26 19.07 -1.06 2.91
C ILE A 26 18.53 0.35 3.01
N ASP A 27 19.39 1.36 2.90
CA ASP A 27 19.03 2.73 3.22
C ASP A 27 18.96 3.64 2.00
N PHE A 28 17.74 4.03 1.65
CA PHE A 28 17.41 5.02 0.65
C PHE A 28 16.68 6.24 1.23
N SER A 29 16.70 6.43 2.56
CA SER A 29 15.96 7.56 3.16
C SER A 29 16.44 8.91 2.62
N ASP A 30 15.48 9.79 2.34
CA ASP A 30 15.68 11.14 1.78
C ASP A 30 16.45 11.19 0.43
N LYS A 31 16.69 10.05 -0.21
CA LYS A 31 17.35 9.95 -1.52
C LYS A 31 16.36 10.08 -2.66
N THR A 32 16.88 10.42 -3.84
CA THR A 32 16.11 10.42 -5.09
C THR A 32 16.51 9.24 -5.97
N LEU A 33 15.53 8.40 -6.31
CA LEU A 33 15.73 7.21 -7.15
C LEU A 33 15.02 7.41 -8.50
N PRO A 34 15.62 6.97 -9.62
CA PRO A 34 14.93 6.97 -10.91
C PRO A 34 13.74 6.00 -10.93
N GLY A 35 13.84 4.92 -10.18
CA GLY A 35 12.88 3.83 -10.00
C GLY A 35 13.52 2.77 -9.11
N LEU A 36 12.73 1.82 -8.61
CA LEU A 36 13.27 0.71 -7.83
C LEU A 36 12.60 -0.60 -8.28
N ILE A 37 13.36 -1.47 -8.94
CA ILE A 37 12.88 -2.75 -9.45
C ILE A 37 13.64 -3.86 -8.72
N LEU A 38 12.95 -4.56 -7.84
CA LEU A 38 13.45 -5.65 -7.00
C LEU A 38 12.58 -6.89 -7.13
N GLU A 39 12.00 -7.08 -8.31
CA GLU A 39 11.16 -8.23 -8.65
C GLU A 39 11.91 -9.55 -8.43
N LYS A 40 11.23 -10.53 -7.83
CA LYS A 40 11.78 -11.88 -7.56
C LYS A 40 13.04 -11.89 -6.71
N LYS A 41 13.41 -10.77 -6.08
CA LYS A 41 14.56 -10.68 -5.18
C LYS A 41 14.20 -11.18 -3.79
N VAL A 42 15.21 -11.74 -3.13
CA VAL A 42 15.17 -12.00 -1.68
C VAL A 42 15.93 -10.87 -0.99
N LEU A 43 15.28 -10.17 -0.06
CA LEU A 43 15.90 -9.16 0.79
C LEU A 43 15.88 -9.63 2.24
N GLU A 44 17.06 -9.82 2.81
CA GLU A 44 17.23 -10.23 4.21
C GLU A 44 17.09 -9.03 5.17
N GLN A 45 17.29 -7.83 4.66
CA GLN A 45 17.31 -6.55 5.37
C GLN A 45 15.96 -5.81 5.26
N THR A 46 15.73 -4.81 6.12
CA THR A 46 14.59 -3.88 5.94
C THR A 46 14.91 -2.95 4.77
N LEU A 47 13.93 -2.65 3.93
CA LEU A 47 14.04 -1.62 2.90
C LEU A 47 13.58 -0.27 3.48
N ASN A 48 14.51 0.67 3.63
CA ASN A 48 14.23 2.03 4.10
C ASN A 48 14.16 3.02 2.94
N LEU A 49 13.01 3.66 2.78
CA LEU A 49 12.62 4.65 1.78
C LEU A 49 11.96 5.86 2.47
N GLU A 50 12.15 6.05 3.78
CA GLU A 50 11.57 7.18 4.51
C GLU A 50 11.98 8.51 3.88
N GLY A 51 11.01 9.36 3.53
CA GLY A 51 11.26 10.64 2.84
C GLY A 51 11.82 10.53 1.41
N ALA A 52 12.04 9.33 0.88
CA ALA A 52 12.62 9.14 -0.44
C ALA A 52 11.70 9.68 -1.56
N THR A 53 12.32 10.15 -2.64
CA THR A 53 11.60 10.51 -3.89
C THR A 53 11.93 9.50 -4.98
N VAL A 54 10.93 8.77 -5.47
CA VAL A 54 11.06 7.84 -6.58
C VAL A 54 10.40 8.45 -7.82
N LEU A 55 11.20 8.74 -8.84
CA LEU A 55 10.77 9.47 -10.04
C LEU A 55 9.86 8.66 -10.96
N SER A 56 9.93 7.33 -10.85
CA SER A 56 9.04 6.36 -11.50
C SER A 56 8.31 5.55 -10.43
N GLY A 57 8.05 4.27 -10.69
CA GLY A 57 7.46 3.33 -9.73
C GLY A 57 8.47 2.53 -8.91
N ILE A 58 7.92 1.78 -7.96
CA ILE A 58 8.59 0.70 -7.23
C ILE A 58 7.93 -0.61 -7.61
N SER A 59 8.71 -1.61 -7.97
CA SER A 59 8.24 -2.98 -8.24
C SER A 59 8.99 -3.97 -7.36
N LEU A 60 8.24 -4.69 -6.54
CA LEU A 60 8.65 -5.79 -5.65
C LEU A 60 7.82 -7.03 -5.97
N GLU A 61 7.35 -7.17 -7.21
CA GLU A 61 6.55 -8.31 -7.65
C GLU A 61 7.30 -9.63 -7.41
N GLU A 62 6.62 -10.60 -6.81
CA GLU A 62 7.17 -11.90 -6.42
C GLU A 62 8.43 -11.82 -5.51
N ALA A 63 8.71 -10.66 -4.91
CA ALA A 63 9.85 -10.51 -4.00
C ALA A 63 9.59 -11.18 -2.65
N ALA A 64 10.66 -11.64 -1.99
CA ALA A 64 10.62 -12.19 -0.63
C ALA A 64 11.42 -11.30 0.32
N LEU A 65 10.73 -10.55 1.19
CA LEU A 65 11.32 -9.68 2.18
C LEU A 65 11.27 -10.38 3.54
N LYS A 66 12.43 -10.72 4.10
CA LYS A 66 12.52 -11.34 5.43
C LYS A 66 12.22 -10.36 6.56
N LYS A 67 12.26 -9.06 6.27
CA LYS A 67 11.87 -7.98 7.16
C LYS A 67 10.77 -7.13 6.49
N GLY A 68 10.70 -5.85 6.84
CA GLY A 68 9.65 -4.93 6.41
C GLY A 68 10.09 -3.86 5.40
N ILE A 69 9.19 -2.91 5.15
CA ILE A 69 9.44 -1.71 4.35
C ILE A 69 9.09 -0.49 5.20
N ARG A 70 10.00 0.48 5.27
CA ARG A 70 9.74 1.81 5.83
C ARG A 70 9.71 2.81 4.69
N ALA A 71 8.56 3.39 4.38
CA ALA A 71 8.38 4.37 3.30
C ALA A 71 7.51 5.54 3.76
N LYS A 72 7.61 5.89 5.06
CA LYS A 72 6.90 7.03 5.63
C LYS A 72 7.26 8.31 4.89
N GLY A 73 6.26 9.08 4.48
CA GLY A 73 6.46 10.34 3.76
C GLY A 73 7.13 10.23 2.40
N ALA A 74 7.32 9.02 1.86
CA ALA A 74 7.92 8.81 0.54
C ALA A 74 7.04 9.43 -0.57
N LYS A 75 7.67 9.92 -1.64
CA LYS A 75 7.02 10.46 -2.83
C LYS A 75 7.31 9.57 -4.03
N ILE A 76 6.31 8.91 -4.56
CA ILE A 76 6.45 7.96 -5.68
C ILE A 76 5.63 8.49 -6.85
N ASN A 77 6.31 8.90 -7.91
CA ASN A 77 5.66 9.49 -9.08
C ASN A 77 5.01 8.45 -10.00
N GLY A 78 5.28 7.16 -9.79
CA GLY A 78 4.59 6.04 -10.44
C GLY A 78 3.80 5.19 -9.45
N SER A 79 3.63 3.91 -9.78
CA SER A 79 2.93 2.92 -8.96
C SER A 79 3.85 2.24 -7.94
N PHE A 80 3.24 1.59 -6.94
CA PHE A 80 3.91 0.74 -5.97
C PHE A 80 3.36 -0.70 -6.06
N TYR A 81 4.13 -1.60 -6.67
CA TYR A 81 3.72 -2.97 -6.96
C TYR A 81 4.39 -3.98 -6.02
N MET A 82 3.58 -4.84 -5.40
CA MET A 82 3.97 -5.94 -4.53
C MET A 82 3.14 -7.20 -4.81
N GLY A 83 2.72 -7.40 -6.07
CA GLY A 83 1.94 -8.57 -6.46
C GLY A 83 2.68 -9.87 -6.12
N SER A 84 1.99 -10.82 -5.48
CA SER A 84 2.53 -12.12 -5.07
C SER A 84 3.78 -12.06 -4.18
N ALA A 85 4.08 -10.91 -3.58
CA ALA A 85 5.24 -10.73 -2.72
C ALA A 85 5.02 -11.35 -1.33
N GLN A 86 6.08 -11.82 -0.71
CA GLN A 86 6.08 -12.37 0.66
C GLN A 86 6.86 -11.46 1.59
N ILE A 87 6.21 -10.90 2.61
CA ILE A 87 6.80 -9.93 3.53
C ILE A 87 6.61 -10.40 4.97
N ASN A 88 7.72 -10.69 5.64
CA ASN A 88 7.69 -11.18 7.02
C ASN A 88 7.56 -10.05 8.06
N GLY A 89 7.90 -8.80 7.69
CA GLY A 89 7.80 -7.62 8.55
C GLY A 89 6.62 -6.71 8.26
N ASP A 90 6.61 -5.56 8.93
CA ASP A 90 5.61 -4.51 8.73
C ASP A 90 5.91 -3.70 7.46
N ILE A 91 4.86 -3.15 6.86
CA ILE A 91 4.95 -2.24 5.71
C ILE A 91 4.34 -0.91 6.14
N ASN A 92 5.15 0.14 6.15
CA ASN A 92 4.73 1.47 6.61
C ASN A 92 4.89 2.51 5.49
N LEU A 93 3.79 2.92 4.88
CA LEU A 93 3.69 4.01 3.90
C LEU A 93 2.93 5.22 4.48
N THR A 94 2.99 5.41 5.80
CA THR A 94 2.28 6.51 6.48
C THR A 94 2.64 7.85 5.85
N GLY A 95 1.62 8.60 5.41
CA GLY A 95 1.79 9.93 4.82
C GLY A 95 2.55 9.95 3.49
N ALA A 96 2.76 8.81 2.85
CA ALA A 96 3.35 8.77 1.52
C ALA A 96 2.42 9.40 0.46
N SER A 97 2.99 9.79 -0.68
CA SER A 97 2.24 10.26 -1.85
C SER A 97 2.63 9.40 -3.06
N ILE A 98 1.62 8.80 -3.71
CA ILE A 98 1.81 7.87 -4.83
C ILE A 98 0.88 8.30 -5.97
N LYS A 99 1.45 8.57 -7.15
CA LYS A 99 0.70 9.08 -8.31
C LYS A 99 0.15 8.00 -9.25
N GLY A 100 0.52 6.75 -9.01
CA GLY A 100 -0.02 5.57 -9.68
C GLY A 100 -0.72 4.63 -8.70
N GLY A 101 -1.11 3.45 -9.16
CA GLY A 101 -1.78 2.46 -8.33
C GLY A 101 -0.86 1.84 -7.26
N VAL A 102 -1.47 1.36 -6.18
CA VAL A 102 -0.82 0.53 -5.16
C VAL A 102 -1.42 -0.87 -5.24
N ASN A 103 -0.58 -1.89 -5.39
CA ASN A 103 -1.02 -3.23 -5.69
C ASN A 103 -0.32 -4.28 -4.81
N PHE A 104 -1.11 -5.03 -4.06
CA PHE A 104 -0.74 -6.15 -3.21
C PHE A 104 -1.47 -7.44 -3.63
N ILE A 105 -1.89 -7.56 -4.89
CA ILE A 105 -2.67 -8.72 -5.35
C ILE A 105 -1.91 -10.00 -5.00
N GLU A 106 -2.55 -10.93 -4.29
CA GLU A 106 -1.97 -12.21 -3.86
C GLU A 106 -0.73 -12.10 -2.95
N ALA A 107 -0.41 -10.92 -2.43
CA ALA A 107 0.70 -10.73 -1.49
C ALA A 107 0.40 -11.39 -0.13
N MET A 108 1.45 -11.84 0.55
CA MET A 108 1.38 -12.37 1.91
C MET A 108 2.20 -11.48 2.84
N VAL A 109 1.56 -10.85 3.82
CA VAL A 109 2.20 -9.96 4.79
C VAL A 109 1.98 -10.49 6.20
N ALA A 110 3.08 -10.84 6.88
CA ALA A 110 3.02 -11.33 8.26
C ALA A 110 2.95 -10.20 9.29
N GLY A 111 3.43 -9.01 8.93
CA GLY A 111 3.34 -7.80 9.74
C GLY A 111 2.04 -7.01 9.55
N ILE A 112 2.03 -5.81 10.10
CA ILE A 112 0.99 -4.79 9.90
C ILE A 112 1.23 -4.09 8.56
N LEU A 113 0.16 -3.85 7.80
CA LEU A 113 0.16 -2.90 6.69
C LEU A 113 -0.37 -1.56 7.19
N CYS A 114 0.44 -0.51 7.11
CA CYS A 114 0.05 0.84 7.51
C CYS A 114 0.16 1.81 6.32
N LEU A 115 -1.00 2.24 5.81
CA LEU A 115 -1.18 3.25 4.76
C LEU A 115 -1.88 4.51 5.32
N ASP A 116 -1.76 4.77 6.61
CA ASP A 116 -2.41 5.92 7.24
C ASP A 116 -1.97 7.24 6.58
N ASN A 117 -2.92 8.13 6.32
CA ASN A 117 -2.71 9.43 5.67
C ASN A 117 -2.10 9.33 4.25
N LEU A 118 -2.10 8.15 3.61
CA LEU A 118 -1.62 7.98 2.24
C LEU A 118 -2.39 8.90 1.29
N GLN A 119 -1.67 9.55 0.38
CA GLN A 119 -2.24 10.32 -0.74
C GLN A 119 -2.03 9.53 -2.03
N LEU A 120 -3.09 8.94 -2.56
CA LEU A 120 -3.05 8.02 -3.70
C LEU A 120 -3.84 8.59 -4.88
N GLU A 121 -3.19 8.79 -6.01
CA GLU A 121 -3.84 9.10 -7.29
C GLU A 121 -3.90 7.82 -8.13
N GLY A 122 -5.08 7.20 -8.21
CA GLY A 122 -5.28 5.88 -8.81
C GLY A 122 -5.95 4.94 -7.83
N PHE A 123 -5.74 3.63 -7.96
CA PHE A 123 -6.44 2.62 -7.16
C PHE A 123 -5.53 1.97 -6.11
N LEU A 124 -6.14 1.47 -5.04
CA LEU A 124 -5.53 0.53 -4.10
C LEU A 124 -6.12 -0.87 -4.33
N SER A 125 -5.29 -1.87 -4.59
CA SER A 125 -5.74 -3.27 -4.68
C SER A 125 -5.01 -4.15 -3.68
N LEU A 126 -5.77 -4.76 -2.77
CA LEU A 126 -5.37 -5.82 -1.85
C LEU A 126 -6.06 -7.15 -2.21
N ALA A 127 -6.54 -7.29 -3.46
CA ALA A 127 -7.36 -8.44 -3.84
C ALA A 127 -6.59 -9.77 -3.66
N ARG A 128 -7.23 -10.77 -3.04
CA ARG A 128 -6.63 -12.08 -2.69
C ARG A 128 -5.39 -12.02 -1.81
N ALA A 129 -5.04 -10.86 -1.24
CA ALA A 129 -3.91 -10.71 -0.34
C ALA A 129 -4.21 -11.33 1.03
N GLN A 130 -3.17 -11.77 1.73
CA GLN A 130 -3.26 -12.36 3.07
C GLN A 130 -2.45 -11.53 4.08
N PHE A 131 -3.13 -11.00 5.09
CA PHE A 131 -2.54 -10.23 6.17
C PHE A 131 -2.71 -10.98 7.50
N LYS A 132 -1.61 -11.30 8.17
CA LYS A 132 -1.65 -11.99 9.48
C LYS A 132 -1.99 -11.06 10.64
N LYS A 133 -1.95 -9.74 10.42
CA LYS A 133 -2.24 -8.70 11.41
C LYS A 133 -3.16 -7.64 10.80
N ASP A 134 -3.22 -6.48 11.46
CA ASP A 134 -4.05 -5.35 11.08
C ASP A 134 -3.64 -4.73 9.73
N VAL A 135 -4.64 -4.21 9.03
CA VAL A 135 -4.50 -3.33 7.87
C VAL A 135 -5.07 -1.96 8.25
N LEU A 136 -4.17 -0.99 8.39
CA LEU A 136 -4.45 0.38 8.83
C LEU A 136 -4.41 1.31 7.62
N LEU A 137 -5.55 1.88 7.25
CA LEU A 137 -5.78 2.72 6.08
C LEU A 137 -6.45 4.05 6.49
N ARG A 138 -6.13 4.58 7.68
CA ARG A 138 -6.87 5.69 8.31
C ARG A 138 -6.55 7.02 7.64
N ASN A 139 -7.55 7.87 7.47
CA ASN A 139 -7.43 9.19 6.83
C ASN A 139 -6.71 9.17 5.46
N MET A 140 -6.78 8.05 4.74
CA MET A 140 -6.22 7.94 3.39
C MET A 140 -7.10 8.69 2.40
N ASN A 141 -6.48 9.31 1.39
CA ASN A 141 -7.17 9.87 0.24
C ASN A 141 -6.85 9.04 -1.01
N VAL A 142 -7.87 8.48 -1.65
CA VAL A 142 -7.77 7.77 -2.94
C VAL A 142 -8.56 8.57 -3.97
N LEU A 143 -7.85 9.16 -4.91
CA LEU A 143 -8.36 10.08 -5.92
C LEU A 143 -8.32 9.44 -7.30
N ASP A 144 -9.23 9.86 -8.19
CA ASP A 144 -9.12 9.54 -9.61
C ASP A 144 -7.78 10.07 -10.16
N SER A 145 -7.08 9.26 -10.96
CA SER A 145 -5.86 9.69 -11.67
C SER A 145 -6.20 10.01 -13.13
N TYR A 146 -5.72 11.17 -13.58
CA TYR A 146 -5.95 11.70 -14.93
C TYR A 146 -4.62 11.78 -15.66
N GLN A 147 -4.31 10.78 -16.48
CA GLN A 147 -3.04 10.71 -17.22
C GLN A 147 -3.26 10.38 -18.69
N ALA A 148 -2.68 11.18 -19.58
CA ALA A 148 -2.68 10.96 -21.02
C ALA A 148 -4.07 10.68 -21.64
N GLY A 149 -5.12 11.34 -21.13
CA GLY A 149 -6.50 11.16 -21.60
C GLY A 149 -7.22 9.91 -21.07
N LEU A 150 -6.57 9.13 -20.21
CA LEU A 150 -7.17 8.02 -19.47
C LEU A 150 -7.57 8.48 -18.06
N ILE A 151 -8.67 7.93 -17.56
CA ILE A 151 -9.13 8.10 -16.18
C ILE A 151 -8.98 6.76 -15.50
N ILE A 152 -8.11 6.69 -14.49
CA ILE A 152 -8.02 5.56 -13.58
C ILE A 152 -8.83 5.91 -12.35
N LYS A 153 -9.85 5.10 -12.05
CA LYS A 153 -10.74 5.38 -10.91
C LYS A 153 -10.03 5.18 -9.58
N GLY A 154 -10.34 6.09 -8.65
CA GLY A 154 -9.91 6.10 -7.26
C GLY A 154 -10.58 5.02 -6.42
N ASP A 155 -10.54 3.78 -6.89
CA ASP A 155 -11.20 2.63 -6.27
C ASP A 155 -10.27 1.94 -5.26
N VAL A 156 -10.87 1.29 -4.26
CA VAL A 156 -10.18 0.45 -3.29
C VAL A 156 -10.77 -0.96 -3.35
N TYR A 157 -9.95 -1.93 -3.74
CA TYR A 157 -10.35 -3.33 -3.92
C TYR A 157 -9.71 -4.22 -2.85
N LEU A 158 -10.51 -4.89 -2.03
CA LEU A 158 -10.08 -5.92 -1.07
C LEU A 158 -10.79 -7.26 -1.33
N ARG A 159 -11.20 -7.49 -2.58
CA ARG A 159 -11.93 -8.69 -2.96
C ARG A 159 -11.14 -9.95 -2.60
N GLU A 160 -11.80 -10.88 -1.92
CA GLU A 160 -11.22 -12.17 -1.51
C GLU A 160 -9.95 -12.04 -0.63
N ALA A 161 -9.69 -10.85 -0.08
CA ALA A 161 -8.59 -10.66 0.85
C ALA A 161 -8.89 -11.35 2.19
N VAL A 162 -7.85 -11.81 2.86
CA VAL A 162 -7.92 -12.40 4.21
C VAL A 162 -7.10 -11.53 5.15
N ILE A 163 -7.77 -10.89 6.11
CA ILE A 163 -7.12 -10.09 7.15
C ILE A 163 -7.44 -10.75 8.49
N ALA A 164 -6.42 -11.31 9.15
CA ALA A 164 -6.61 -11.98 10.43
C ALA A 164 -6.95 -11.01 11.57
N GLY A 165 -6.45 -9.77 11.49
CA GLY A 165 -6.72 -8.70 12.45
C GLY A 165 -7.86 -7.77 12.02
N ASN A 166 -7.70 -6.50 12.34
CA ASN A 166 -8.62 -5.42 12.02
C ASN A 166 -8.36 -4.81 10.64
N LEU A 167 -9.42 -4.29 10.04
CA LEU A 167 -9.35 -3.42 8.87
C LEU A 167 -9.88 -2.04 9.27
N ASP A 168 -9.03 -1.03 9.27
CA ASP A 168 -9.39 0.33 9.69
C ASP A 168 -9.24 1.33 8.53
N LEU A 169 -10.36 1.82 7.99
CA LEU A 169 -10.44 2.89 7.00
C LEU A 169 -11.09 4.16 7.58
N SER A 170 -11.06 4.34 8.90
CA SER A 170 -11.70 5.49 9.55
C SER A 170 -11.15 6.82 9.02
N GLY A 171 -12.06 7.75 8.76
CA GLY A 171 -11.77 9.08 8.21
C GLY A 171 -11.30 9.12 6.75
N SER A 172 -11.19 7.97 6.06
CA SER A 172 -10.65 7.91 4.71
C SER A 172 -11.62 8.43 3.65
N LYS A 173 -11.09 9.08 2.62
CA LYS A 173 -11.83 9.55 1.45
C LYS A 173 -11.44 8.71 0.24
N ILE A 174 -12.41 8.00 -0.33
CA ILE A 174 -12.27 7.19 -1.54
C ILE A 174 -13.20 7.82 -2.58
N GLU A 175 -12.66 8.35 -3.68
CA GLU A 175 -13.49 8.98 -4.73
C GLU A 175 -14.35 7.95 -5.48
N GLY A 176 -13.84 6.74 -5.61
CA GLY A 176 -14.51 5.63 -6.26
C GLY A 176 -15.29 4.72 -5.31
N THR A 177 -15.16 3.43 -5.59
CA THR A 177 -15.83 2.31 -4.92
C THR A 177 -14.91 1.69 -3.87
N LEU A 178 -15.49 1.23 -2.75
CA LEU A 178 -14.85 0.32 -1.81
C LEU A 178 -15.43 -1.08 -2.01
N ASP A 179 -14.64 -1.99 -2.58
CA ASP A 179 -15.03 -3.38 -2.87
C ASP A 179 -14.47 -4.35 -1.82
N LEU A 180 -15.35 -4.89 -0.98
CA LEU A 180 -15.09 -5.88 0.06
C LEU A 180 -15.68 -7.26 -0.30
N VAL A 181 -15.91 -7.55 -1.58
CA VAL A 181 -16.52 -8.81 -2.03
C VAL A 181 -15.73 -10.00 -1.51
N GLN A 182 -16.39 -10.94 -0.83
CA GLN A 182 -15.79 -12.17 -0.31
C GLN A 182 -14.56 -11.95 0.61
N ILE A 183 -14.43 -10.76 1.20
CA ILE A 183 -13.36 -10.52 2.18
C ILE A 183 -13.58 -11.38 3.44
N PHE A 184 -12.51 -11.82 4.06
CA PHE A 184 -12.52 -12.37 5.42
C PHE A 184 -11.77 -11.44 6.37
N ILE A 185 -12.43 -11.00 7.44
CA ILE A 185 -11.86 -10.19 8.52
C ILE A 185 -12.02 -10.93 9.85
N GLY A 186 -10.88 -11.25 10.49
CA GLY A 186 -10.83 -11.99 11.74
C GLY A 186 -11.23 -11.17 12.97
N GLU A 187 -11.14 -9.85 12.89
CA GLU A 187 -11.59 -8.93 13.94
C GLU A 187 -12.60 -7.91 13.41
N ASN A 188 -12.37 -6.61 13.61
CA ASN A 188 -13.32 -5.55 13.31
C ASN A 188 -13.03 -4.89 11.97
N VAL A 189 -14.08 -4.35 11.35
CA VAL A 189 -13.98 -3.38 10.26
C VAL A 189 -14.44 -2.02 10.77
N ASN A 190 -13.57 -1.02 10.63
CA ASN A 190 -13.84 0.36 11.02
C ASN A 190 -13.91 1.26 9.79
N LEU A 191 -15.10 1.80 9.50
CA LEU A 191 -15.36 2.80 8.46
C LEU A 191 -15.91 4.11 9.06
N GLU A 192 -15.69 4.35 10.36
CA GLU A 192 -16.18 5.55 11.02
C GLU A 192 -15.67 6.82 10.32
N ASN A 193 -16.59 7.72 9.95
CA ASN A 193 -16.34 8.96 9.21
C ASN A 193 -15.72 8.78 7.80
N ALA A 194 -15.69 7.57 7.25
CA ALA A 194 -15.21 7.33 5.89
C ALA A 194 -16.15 7.91 4.84
N LYS A 195 -15.60 8.43 3.74
CA LYS A 195 -16.35 8.99 2.61
C LYS A 195 -16.02 8.21 1.35
N ILE A 196 -16.99 7.47 0.84
CA ILE A 196 -16.87 6.66 -0.37
C ILE A 196 -17.73 7.33 -1.45
N GLY A 197 -17.14 7.75 -2.55
CA GLY A 197 -17.81 8.56 -3.56
C GLY A 197 -18.79 7.77 -4.44
N ASN A 198 -18.69 6.44 -4.42
CA ASN A 198 -19.57 5.56 -5.17
C ASN A 198 -20.14 4.44 -4.28
N PHE A 199 -19.85 3.17 -4.58
CA PHE A 199 -20.44 2.02 -3.90
C PHE A 199 -19.59 1.56 -2.72
N LEU A 200 -20.25 1.11 -1.66
CA LEU A 200 -19.68 0.22 -0.65
C LEU A 200 -20.18 -1.19 -0.95
N ILE A 201 -19.32 -2.10 -1.40
CA ILE A 201 -19.72 -3.45 -1.79
C ILE A 201 -19.26 -4.43 -0.70
N THR A 202 -20.17 -5.13 -0.06
CA THR A 202 -19.90 -6.08 1.05
C THR A 202 -20.38 -7.50 0.73
N LYS A 203 -20.71 -7.77 -0.54
CA LYS A 203 -21.15 -9.07 -1.03
C LYS A 203 -20.32 -10.24 -0.52
N LYS A 204 -20.96 -11.11 0.27
CA LYS A 204 -20.34 -12.30 0.88
C LYS A 204 -19.13 -12.00 1.78
N ALA A 205 -19.00 -10.78 2.30
CA ALA A 205 -18.00 -10.44 3.29
C ALA A 205 -18.25 -11.23 4.59
N ILE A 206 -17.19 -11.75 5.20
CA ILE A 206 -17.21 -12.43 6.49
C ILE A 206 -16.41 -11.56 7.47
N ILE A 207 -17.12 -10.88 8.37
CA ILE A 207 -16.52 -10.07 9.43
C ILE A 207 -16.85 -10.74 10.76
N LYS A 208 -15.83 -11.16 11.52
CA LYS A 208 -16.02 -11.85 12.80
C LYS A 208 -16.37 -10.91 13.95
N GLY A 209 -15.80 -9.70 13.93
CA GLY A 209 -16.02 -8.65 14.91
C GLY A 209 -17.08 -7.64 14.48
N LYS A 210 -16.91 -6.41 14.94
CA LYS A 210 -17.85 -5.31 14.67
C LYS A 210 -17.61 -4.73 13.28
N PHE A 211 -18.71 -4.38 12.60
CA PHE A 211 -18.67 -3.54 11.40
C PHE A 211 -19.18 -2.14 11.75
N LYS A 212 -18.28 -1.16 11.84
CA LYS A 212 -18.59 0.20 12.29
C LYS A 212 -18.74 1.14 11.10
N LEU A 213 -19.90 1.78 10.98
CA LEU A 213 -20.23 2.71 9.89
C LEU A 213 -20.65 4.10 10.40
N ASN A 214 -20.35 4.46 11.65
CA ASN A 214 -20.79 5.73 12.23
C ASN A 214 -20.29 6.90 11.38
N ASN A 215 -21.22 7.73 10.88
CA ASN A 215 -20.96 8.86 9.98
C ASN A 215 -20.25 8.49 8.65
N ALA A 216 -20.23 7.21 8.26
CA ALA A 216 -19.76 6.83 6.93
C ALA A 216 -20.74 7.33 5.86
N THR A 217 -20.23 7.82 4.74
CA THR A 217 -21.06 8.25 3.59
C THR A 217 -20.69 7.47 2.35
N TYR A 218 -21.70 6.96 1.64
CA TYR A 218 -21.58 6.26 0.36
C TYR A 218 -22.86 6.52 -0.47
N LYS A 219 -22.82 6.33 -1.79
CA LYS A 219 -24.03 6.49 -2.62
C LYS A 219 -24.99 5.33 -2.40
N GLU A 220 -24.46 4.12 -2.41
CA GLU A 220 -25.24 2.89 -2.24
C GLU A 220 -24.34 1.80 -1.65
N ILE A 221 -24.94 0.97 -0.79
CA ILE A 221 -24.32 -0.24 -0.26
C ILE A 221 -24.87 -1.45 -1.01
N ILE A 222 -23.98 -2.35 -1.43
CA ILE A 222 -24.30 -3.56 -2.17
C ILE A 222 -23.86 -4.77 -1.35
N GLU A 223 -24.81 -5.42 -0.70
CA GLU A 223 -24.61 -6.57 0.21
C GLU A 223 -24.76 -7.94 -0.46
#